data_AF-A0A9Q1BD79-F1
#
_entry.id   AF-A0A9Q1BD79-F1
#
_cell.length_a   1.000
_cell.length_b   1.000
_cell.length_c   1.000
_cell.angle_alpha   90.00
_cell.angle_beta   90.00
_cell.angle_gamma   90.00
#
_symmetry.space_group_name_H-M   'P 1'
#
loop_
_entity.id
_entity.type
_entity.pdbx_description
1 polymer ?
#
loop_
_entity_poly.entity_id
_entity_poly.type
_entity_poly.pdbx_seq_one_letter_code
_entity_poly.pdbx_strand_id
1 'polypeptide(L)'
;MEKVKSPVLAPDCVAVVFTTTAPKNVEKLDTTSSPGRKIRNGKDLFKELVRENKHSVWNKTLSEAVRGITFVGFLEPWTVLVKGSEKHLETLRDAYARRILKPPRNFAIVQFGKDLMLDHNKVWTKVDSD
;
A
#
# COMPACT_ATOMS: atom_id res chain seq x y z
N MET A 1 18.61 -19.15 -15.18
CA MET A 1 17.52 -18.33 -14.61
C MET A 1 17.87 -18.06 -13.16
N GLU A 2 18.41 -16.88 -12.87
CA GLU A 2 18.82 -16.53 -11.52
C GLU A 2 17.58 -16.27 -10.66
N LYS A 3 17.44 -17.04 -9.58
CA LYS A 3 16.30 -16.90 -8.66
C LYS A 3 16.48 -15.59 -7.90
N VAL A 4 15.89 -14.51 -8.40
CA VAL A 4 15.94 -13.19 -7.73
C VAL A 4 15.36 -13.36 -6.33
N LYS A 5 16.19 -13.13 -5.31
CA LYS A 5 15.80 -13.26 -3.91
C LYS A 5 14.73 -12.21 -3.60
N SER A 6 13.63 -12.64 -2.99
CA SER A 6 12.65 -11.71 -2.42
C SER A 6 13.36 -10.77 -1.44
N PRO A 7 13.02 -9.46 -1.45
CA PRO A 7 13.61 -8.52 -0.51
C PRO A 7 13.26 -8.93 0.92
N VAL A 8 14.27 -8.94 1.80
CA VAL A 8 14.07 -9.21 3.24
C VAL A 8 13.72 -7.89 3.92
N LEU A 9 12.53 -7.82 4.52
CA LEU A 9 12.11 -6.68 5.33
C LEU A 9 12.62 -6.84 6.77
N ALA A 10 12.85 -5.71 7.44
CA ALA A 10 13.14 -5.71 8.87
C ALA A 10 11.98 -6.37 9.66
N PRO A 11 12.23 -6.97 10.84
CA PRO A 11 11.23 -7.74 11.58
C PRO A 11 9.95 -6.95 11.92
N ASP A 12 10.09 -5.63 12.10
CA ASP A 12 9.04 -4.68 12.43
C ASP A 12 8.43 -3.99 11.20
N CYS A 13 8.77 -4.45 9.99
CA CYS A 13 8.30 -3.91 8.73
C CYS A 13 7.42 -4.91 7.98
N VAL A 14 6.39 -4.39 7.30
CA VAL A 14 5.55 -5.14 6.36
C VAL A 14 5.32 -4.31 5.11
N ALA A 15 5.05 -4.99 4.01
CA ALA A 15 4.64 -4.38 2.76
C ALA A 15 3.13 -4.44 2.58
N VAL A 16 2.57 -3.36 2.07
CA VAL A 16 1.18 -3.26 1.61
C VAL A 16 1.21 -2.96 0.12
N VAL A 17 0.76 -3.92 -0.68
CA VAL A 17 0.75 -3.81 -2.14
C VAL A 17 -0.64 -3.38 -2.59
N PHE A 18 -0.69 -2.36 -3.42
CA PHE A 18 -1.91 -1.84 -3.99
C PHE A 18 -1.98 -2.07 -5.51
N THR A 19 -3.19 -2.07 -6.04
CA THR A 19 -3.44 -1.91 -7.48
C THR A 19 -4.44 -0.79 -7.69
N THR A 20 -4.35 -0.06 -8.79
CA THR A 20 -5.38 0.91 -9.15
C THR A 20 -6.69 0.19 -9.50
N THR A 21 -7.81 0.76 -9.07
CA THR A 21 -9.15 0.32 -9.47
C THR A 21 -9.72 1.20 -10.59
N ALA A 22 -8.95 2.19 -11.08
CA ALA A 22 -9.38 3.05 -12.17
C ALA A 22 -9.36 2.29 -13.51
N PRO A 23 -10.34 2.52 -14.41
CA PRO A 23 -10.28 2.01 -15.77
C PRO A 23 -9.07 2.61 -16.51
N LYS A 24 -8.48 1.84 -17.43
CA LYS A 24 -7.21 2.09 -18.15
C LYS A 24 -7.13 3.35 -19.03
N ASN A 25 -8.02 4.33 -18.88
CA ASN A 25 -8.12 5.47 -19.80
C ASN A 25 -8.00 6.83 -19.10
N VAL A 26 -6.91 7.03 -18.35
CA VAL A 26 -6.52 8.37 -17.89
C VAL A 26 -5.01 8.53 -18.03
N GLU A 27 -4.55 8.55 -19.27
CA GLU A 27 -3.31 9.26 -19.63
C GLU A 27 -3.55 10.76 -19.51
N LYS A 28 -3.55 11.24 -18.28
CA LYS A 28 -3.16 12.58 -17.84
C LYS A 28 -3.70 12.73 -16.43
N LEU A 29 -2.79 12.80 -15.47
CA LEU A 29 -3.13 13.35 -14.18
C LEU A 29 -3.16 14.88 -14.37
N ASP A 30 -4.25 15.43 -14.89
CA ASP A 30 -4.46 16.86 -15.20
C ASP A 30 -4.49 17.76 -13.95
N THR A 31 -3.62 18.77 -13.92
CA THR A 31 -3.28 19.63 -12.76
C THR A 31 -4.34 20.69 -12.44
N THR A 32 -5.59 20.46 -12.79
CA THR A 32 -6.64 21.50 -12.67
C THR A 32 -7.95 20.94 -12.11
N SER A 33 -8.18 21.27 -10.82
CA SER A 33 -9.47 21.57 -10.19
C SER A 33 -10.56 20.48 -10.07
N SER A 34 -10.28 19.41 -9.32
CA SER A 34 -11.29 18.80 -8.42
C SER A 34 -10.61 18.36 -7.11
N PRO A 35 -11.27 18.41 -5.94
CA PRO A 35 -10.64 18.09 -4.65
C PRO A 35 -10.48 16.57 -4.44
N GLY A 36 -10.14 15.84 -5.50
CA GLY A 36 -9.59 14.50 -5.44
C GLY A 36 -8.08 14.62 -5.33
N ARG A 37 -7.52 14.45 -4.12
CA ARG A 37 -6.07 14.51 -3.93
C ARG A 37 -5.39 13.50 -4.83
N LYS A 38 -4.71 14.01 -5.86
CA LYS A 38 -3.79 13.26 -6.70
C LYS A 38 -2.74 12.58 -5.82
N ILE A 39 -2.75 11.26 -5.77
CA ILE A 39 -1.70 10.49 -5.12
C ILE A 39 -0.47 10.60 -6.02
N ARG A 40 0.58 11.30 -5.57
CA ARG A 40 1.76 11.58 -6.41
C ARG A 40 2.91 10.59 -6.20
N ASN A 41 2.86 9.78 -5.13
CA ASN A 41 3.87 8.78 -4.77
C ASN A 41 3.39 7.87 -3.61
N GLY A 42 4.22 6.90 -3.20
CA GLY A 42 3.90 5.97 -2.10
C GLY A 42 3.67 6.60 -0.73
N LYS A 43 4.22 7.79 -0.44
CA LYS A 43 3.94 8.52 0.81
C LYS A 43 2.51 9.04 0.86
N ASP A 44 1.95 9.43 -0.28
CA ASP A 44 0.55 9.84 -0.37
C ASP A 44 -0.40 8.64 -0.26
N LEU A 45 -0.04 7.48 -0.84
CA LEU A 45 -0.77 6.22 -0.59
C LEU A 45 -0.85 5.89 0.90
N PHE A 46 0.27 6.00 1.61
CA PHE A 46 0.31 5.77 3.05
C PHE A 46 -0.63 6.73 3.81
N LYS A 47 -0.56 8.04 3.53
CA LYS A 47 -1.44 9.03 4.19
C LYS A 47 -2.91 8.73 3.95
N GLU A 48 -3.25 8.29 2.73
CA GLU A 48 -4.61 7.95 2.38
C GLU A 48 -5.08 6.64 3.05
N LEU A 49 -4.24 5.61 3.13
CA LEU A 49 -4.48 4.40 3.92
C LEU A 49 -4.78 4.76 5.39
N VAL A 50 -3.93 5.61 5.98
CA VAL A 50 -4.10 6.07 7.36
C VAL A 50 -5.39 6.87 7.50
N ARG A 51 -5.71 7.77 6.56
CA ARG A 51 -6.94 8.58 6.61
C ARG A 51 -8.20 7.72 6.59
N GLU A 52 -8.27 6.73 5.71
CA GLU A 52 -9.46 5.90 5.53
C GLU A 52 -9.72 4.98 6.74
N ASN A 53 -8.70 4.69 7.55
CA ASN A 53 -8.81 3.77 8.69
C ASN A 53 -8.66 4.41 10.09
N LYS A 54 -8.08 5.60 10.25
CA LYS A 54 -7.80 6.21 11.58
C LYS A 54 -9.04 6.70 12.36
N HIS A 55 -10.19 6.79 11.70
CA HIS A 55 -11.47 7.23 12.25
C HIS A 55 -12.50 6.08 12.33
N SER A 56 -12.02 4.84 12.37
CA SER A 56 -12.84 3.64 12.39
C SER A 56 -13.52 3.49 13.76
N VAL A 57 -14.67 4.16 13.96
CA VAL A 57 -15.40 4.19 15.25
C VAL A 57 -15.81 2.80 15.73
N TRP A 58 -16.16 1.92 14.78
CA TRP A 58 -16.55 0.52 15.01
C TRP A 58 -15.38 -0.43 15.37
N ASN A 59 -14.13 0.02 15.25
CA ASN A 59 -12.96 -0.82 15.52
C ASN A 59 -11.80 0.04 16.06
N LYS A 60 -11.82 0.26 17.37
CA LYS A 60 -10.81 1.04 18.10
C LYS A 60 -9.42 0.43 17.95
N THR A 61 -9.31 -0.90 18.01
CA THR A 61 -8.03 -1.62 17.84
C THR A 61 -7.40 -1.34 16.49
N LEU A 62 -8.17 -1.38 15.39
CA LEU A 62 -7.68 -1.01 14.06
C LEU A 62 -7.29 0.47 13.99
N SER A 63 -8.10 1.36 14.58
CA SER A 63 -7.81 2.79 14.60
C SER A 63 -6.50 3.11 15.33
N GLU A 64 -6.24 2.43 16.45
CA GLU A 64 -4.98 2.53 17.20
C GLU A 64 -3.81 1.96 16.41
N ALA A 65 -3.96 0.76 15.84
CA ALA A 65 -2.92 0.13 15.03
C ALA A 65 -2.50 0.99 13.84
N VAL A 66 -3.46 1.60 13.14
CA VAL A 66 -3.21 2.49 12.00
C VAL A 66 -2.50 3.79 12.43
N ARG A 67 -2.76 4.30 13.63
CA ARG A 67 -2.04 5.46 14.19
C ARG A 67 -0.63 5.10 14.64
N GLY A 68 -0.44 3.85 15.04
CA GLY A 68 0.82 3.33 15.55
C GLY A 68 1.78 2.75 14.49
N ILE A 69 1.46 2.88 13.21
CA ILE A 69 2.37 2.55 12.11
C ILE A 69 3.03 3.79 11.51
N THR A 70 4.25 3.63 11.02
CA THR A 70 5.06 4.68 10.40
C THR A 70 5.44 4.28 8.98
N PHE A 71 5.47 5.25 8.07
CA PHE A 71 5.97 5.05 6.72
C PHE A 71 7.50 4.90 6.72
N VAL A 72 8.01 3.83 6.10
CA VAL A 72 9.45 3.57 5.97
C VAL A 72 9.95 3.86 4.57
N GLY A 73 9.12 3.59 3.56
CA GLY A 73 9.49 3.74 2.17
C GLY A 73 8.42 3.17 1.25
N PHE A 74 8.71 3.13 -0.03
CA PHE A 74 7.83 2.55 -1.03
C PHE A 74 8.66 1.92 -2.15
N LEU A 75 8.07 0.92 -2.80
CA LEU A 75 8.59 0.35 -4.03
C LEU A 75 7.59 0.68 -5.14
N GLU A 76 8.10 1.13 -6.26
CA GLU A 76 7.26 1.40 -7.42
C GLU A 76 6.68 0.09 -8.00
N PRO A 77 5.46 0.12 -8.56
CA PRO A 77 4.60 1.30 -8.68
C PRO A 77 3.77 1.60 -7.42
N TRP A 78 3.33 0.57 -6.68
CA TRP A 78 2.24 0.74 -5.70
C TRP A 78 2.44 -0.06 -4.40
N THR A 79 3.67 -0.24 -3.95
CA THR A 79 3.96 -0.96 -2.70
C THR A 79 4.42 0.02 -1.64
N VAL A 80 3.75 0.06 -0.49
CA VAL A 80 4.16 0.86 0.66
C VAL A 80 4.77 -0.03 1.73
N LEU A 81 5.90 0.39 2.28
CA LEU A 81 6.55 -0.25 3.42
C LEU A 81 6.17 0.50 4.69
N VAL A 82 5.58 -0.21 5.64
CA VAL A 82 5.18 0.34 6.94
C VAL A 82 5.86 -0.39 8.07
N LYS A 83 6.21 0.35 9.11
CA LYS A 83 6.80 -0.16 10.35
C LYS A 83 5.85 0.05 11.53
N GLY A 84 5.83 -0.86 12.48
CA GLY A 84 5.01 -0.74 13.69
C GLY A 84 5.40 -1.78 14.74
N SER A 85 4.74 -1.74 15.91
CA SER A 85 4.85 -2.83 16.87
C SER A 85 4.20 -4.10 16.31
N GLU A 86 4.65 -5.27 16.76
CA GLU A 86 4.11 -6.58 16.34
C GLU A 86 2.58 -6.61 16.48
N LYS A 87 2.06 -6.19 17.63
CA LYS A 87 0.62 -6.06 17.88
C LYS A 87 -0.12 -5.20 16.84
N HIS A 88 0.46 -4.05 16.44
CA HIS A 88 -0.17 -3.19 15.43
C HIS A 88 -0.18 -3.86 14.06
N LEU A 89 0.94 -4.49 13.67
CA LEU A 89 1.08 -5.17 12.39
C LEU A 89 0.17 -6.39 12.28
N GLU A 90 0.01 -7.16 13.35
CA GLU A 90 -0.97 -8.26 13.46
C GLU A 90 -2.40 -7.75 13.30
N THR A 91 -2.76 -6.68 14.00
CA THR A 91 -4.10 -6.07 13.88
C THR A 91 -4.40 -5.65 12.44
N LEU A 92 -3.42 -5.07 11.74
CA LEU A 92 -3.55 -4.69 10.32
C LEU A 92 -3.68 -5.93 9.42
N ARG A 93 -2.93 -6.99 9.70
CA ARG A 93 -3.01 -8.27 8.96
C ARG A 93 -4.39 -8.90 9.12
N ASP A 94 -4.93 -8.96 10.33
CA ASP A 94 -6.27 -9.48 10.60
C ASP A 94 -7.34 -8.63 9.93
N ALA A 95 -7.19 -7.30 9.98
CA ALA A 95 -8.10 -6.38 9.31
C ALA A 95 -8.10 -6.57 7.78
N TYR A 96 -6.93 -6.83 7.19
CA TYR A 96 -6.81 -7.17 5.77
C TYR A 96 -7.48 -8.52 5.45
N ALA A 97 -7.19 -9.56 6.24
CA ALA A 97 -7.76 -10.90 6.05
C ALA A 97 -9.29 -10.89 6.14
N ARG A 98 -9.84 -10.10 7.07
CA ARG A 98 -11.29 -9.91 7.26
C ARG A 98 -11.92 -8.90 6.28
N ARG A 99 -11.15 -8.35 5.34
CA ARG A 99 -11.59 -7.33 4.36
C ARG A 99 -12.20 -6.06 4.98
N ILE A 100 -11.78 -5.71 6.20
CA ILE A 100 -12.20 -4.48 6.90
C ILE A 100 -11.16 -3.37 6.81
N LEU A 101 -9.91 -3.69 6.46
CA LEU A 101 -8.88 -2.70 6.17
C LEU A 101 -9.21 -1.98 4.86
N LYS A 102 -9.57 -0.70 4.95
CA LYS A 102 -9.97 0.09 3.79
C LYS A 102 -8.74 0.49 2.97
N PRO A 103 -8.75 0.30 1.64
CA PRO A 103 -7.69 0.79 0.78
C PRO A 103 -7.73 2.33 0.67
N PRO A 104 -6.64 2.96 0.19
CA PRO A 104 -6.69 4.30 -0.39
C PRO A 104 -7.77 4.42 -1.48
N ARG A 105 -8.32 5.62 -1.67
CA ARG A 105 -9.33 5.86 -2.72
C ARG A 105 -8.80 5.51 -4.11
N ASN A 106 -9.60 4.81 -4.92
CA ASN A 106 -9.26 4.33 -6.26
C ASN A 106 -8.14 3.26 -6.30
N PHE A 107 -7.88 2.61 -5.16
CA PHE A 107 -6.97 1.49 -5.05
C PHE A 107 -7.65 0.30 -4.36
N ALA A 108 -7.08 -0.88 -4.57
CA ALA A 108 -7.40 -2.09 -3.82
C ALA A 108 -6.12 -2.63 -3.17
N ILE A 109 -6.23 -3.22 -1.98
CA ILE A 109 -5.13 -3.93 -1.33
C ILE A 109 -5.08 -5.34 -1.90
N VAL A 110 -4.00 -5.70 -2.59
CA VAL A 110 -3.83 -7.04 -3.20
C VAL A 110 -2.97 -7.96 -2.34
N GLN A 111 -2.09 -7.39 -1.52
CA GLN A 111 -1.21 -8.15 -0.64
C GLN A 111 -0.83 -7.34 0.60
N PHE A 112 -0.71 -8.04 1.71
CA PHE A 112 -0.23 -7.51 2.99
C PHE A 112 0.67 -8.54 3.64
N GLY A 113 1.94 -8.20 3.91
CA GLY A 113 2.83 -9.12 4.61
C GLY A 113 4.32 -8.84 4.39
N LYS A 114 5.13 -9.78 4.90
CA LYS A 114 6.59 -9.76 4.78
C LYS A 114 7.06 -10.42 3.49
N ASP A 115 6.33 -11.43 3.05
CA ASP A 115 6.62 -12.16 1.81
C ASP A 115 6.13 -11.33 0.63
N LEU A 116 6.98 -10.45 0.13
CA LEU A 116 6.77 -9.79 -1.15
C LEU A 116 6.93 -10.84 -2.26
N MET A 117 5.81 -11.41 -2.68
CA MET A 117 5.71 -12.14 -3.94
C MET A 117 5.74 -11.13 -5.08
N LEU A 118 6.92 -10.61 -5.37
CA LEU A 118 7.18 -9.85 -6.59
C LEU A 118 7.09 -10.85 -7.75
N ASP A 119 5.89 -11.03 -8.28
CA ASP A 119 5.67 -11.89 -9.43
C ASP A 119 6.51 -11.35 -10.60
N HIS A 120 7.56 -12.09 -10.95
CA HIS A 120 8.67 -11.65 -11.81
C HIS A 120 8.24 -11.29 -13.24
N ASN A 121 6.98 -11.58 -13.61
CA ASN A 121 6.44 -11.43 -14.96
C ASN A 121 5.37 -10.34 -15.14
N LYS A 122 5.05 -9.51 -14.12
CA LYS A 122 3.91 -8.58 -14.22
C LYS A 122 4.18 -7.07 -14.17
N VAL A 123 5.40 -6.60 -13.88
CA VAL A 123 5.61 -5.15 -13.66
C VAL A 123 6.82 -4.52 -14.36
N TRP A 124 7.68 -5.29 -15.03
CA TRP A 124 8.79 -4.71 -15.80
C TRP A 124 8.67 -5.03 -17.28
N THR A 125 7.62 -4.52 -17.95
CA THR A 125 7.85 -4.12 -19.33
C THR A 125 8.80 -2.95 -19.23
N LYS A 126 10.08 -3.25 -19.47
CA LYS A 126 11.09 -2.32 -19.94
C LYS A 126 10.38 -1.17 -20.65
N VAL A 127 10.39 0.01 -20.07
CA VAL A 127 10.39 1.22 -20.90
C VAL A 127 11.75 1.17 -21.57
N ASP A 128 11.84 0.42 -22.67
CA ASP A 128 12.89 0.61 -23.63
C ASP A 128 12.61 2.01 -24.20
N SER A 129 13.43 2.96 -23.77
CA SER A 129 13.53 4.26 -24.42
C SER A 129 14.22 4.03 -25.76
N ASP A 130 13.45 4.01 -26.83
CA ASP A 130 13.91 4.48 -28.15
C ASP A 130 14.07 6.00 -28.12
#